data_AF-A0A7S0CPN5-F1
#
_entry.id   AF-A0A7S0CPN5-F1
#
_cell.length_a   1.000
_cell.length_b   1.000
_cell.length_c   1.000
_cell.angle_alpha   90.00
_cell.angle_beta   90.00
_cell.angle_gamma   90.00
#
_symmetry.space_group_name_H-M   'P 1'
#
loop_
_entity.id
_entity.type
_entity.pdbx_description
1 polymer ?
#
loop_
_entity_poly.entity_id
_entity_poly.type
_entity_poly.pdbx_seq_one_letter_code
_entity_poly.pdbx_strand_id
1 'polypeptide(L)'
;MPLLELPSGGVPFWRTISAVLIVGFFIFFADLFVLTMRAYVLFLPKYARGHRVFGFLYLSWITFGFIDIRIGYMPRIAFDVVLGVLGIMLTLTAAYGFPAHKRVRNRASGTLEHDSTVTFSEMIEHSFYQALNLVQILFLHIATTWSPPLSLVSRLILAILATSPWLIRSYFPVNKFSDNFKHGEWDLIAILYRLKKYQYIFYKHCLLHGLNISVALGGAEGLARKQYFKWYWAGLNLAYVMEFYLQTLVKRKKLSQRH
;
A
#
# COMPACT_ATOMS: atom_id res chain seq x y z
N MET A 1 -49.53 -12.20 4.05
CA MET A 1 -48.68 -11.27 3.29
C MET A 1 -47.57 -12.13 2.67
N PRO A 2 -47.64 -12.46 1.37
CA PRO A 2 -46.64 -13.33 0.75
C PRO A 2 -45.34 -12.55 0.59
N LEU A 3 -44.24 -13.13 1.05
CA LEU A 3 -42.88 -12.66 0.80
C LEU A 3 -42.64 -12.68 -0.72
N LEU A 4 -42.35 -11.50 -1.27
CA LEU A 4 -41.88 -11.35 -2.65
C LEU A 4 -40.64 -12.22 -2.85
N GLU A 5 -40.81 -13.33 -3.56
CA GLU A 5 -39.70 -14.09 -4.14
C GLU A 5 -39.00 -13.18 -5.16
N LEU A 6 -37.79 -12.72 -4.81
CA LEU A 6 -36.93 -12.01 -5.74
C LEU A 6 -36.58 -12.95 -6.92
N PRO A 7 -36.66 -12.48 -8.18
CA PRO A 7 -36.45 -13.32 -9.35
C PRO A 7 -35.05 -13.96 -9.33
N SER A 8 -35.04 -15.29 -9.32
CA SER A 8 -33.85 -16.15 -9.19
C SER A 8 -32.97 -16.23 -10.45
N GLY A 9 -33.19 -15.38 -11.45
CA GLY A 9 -32.53 -15.42 -12.77
C GLY A 9 -31.49 -14.32 -13.05
N GLY A 10 -31.34 -13.32 -12.17
CA GLY A 10 -30.39 -12.23 -12.36
C GLY A 10 -28.97 -12.60 -11.91
N VAL A 11 -27.95 -12.25 -12.69
CA VAL A 11 -26.57 -12.24 -12.16
C VAL A 11 -26.55 -11.33 -10.94
N PRO A 12 -26.17 -11.81 -9.74
CA PRO A 12 -26.20 -11.00 -8.53
C PRO A 12 -25.39 -9.71 -8.75
N PHE A 13 -25.96 -8.56 -8.39
CA PHE A 13 -25.33 -7.23 -8.50
C PHE A 13 -23.86 -7.21 -8.05
N TRP A 14 -23.55 -7.91 -6.96
CA TRP A 14 -22.19 -8.06 -6.42
C TRP A 14 -21.21 -8.79 -7.34
N ARG A 15 -21.69 -9.75 -8.14
CA ARG A 15 -20.87 -10.43 -9.14
C ARG A 15 -20.52 -9.49 -10.28
N THR A 16 -21.47 -8.67 -10.74
CA THR A 16 -21.25 -7.66 -11.76
C THR A 16 -20.25 -6.60 -11.28
N ILE A 17 -20.42 -6.06 -10.07
CA ILE A 17 -19.45 -5.11 -9.49
C ILE A 17 -18.07 -5.75 -9.39
N SER A 18 -17.98 -6.98 -8.87
CA SER A 18 -16.69 -7.66 -8.72
C SER A 18 -16.02 -7.88 -10.08
N ALA A 19 -16.76 -8.25 -11.11
CA ALA A 19 -16.23 -8.40 -12.46
C ALA A 19 -15.71 -7.08 -13.03
N VAL A 20 -16.48 -5.99 -12.91
CA VAL A 20 -16.06 -4.65 -13.35
C VAL A 20 -14.79 -4.20 -12.62
N LEU A 21 -14.72 -4.37 -11.30
CA LEU A 21 -13.54 -4.02 -10.52
C LEU A 21 -12.33 -4.83 -10.96
N ILE A 22 -12.48 -6.15 -11.11
CA ILE A 22 -11.38 -7.01 -11.57
C ILE A 22 -10.89 -6.58 -12.95
N VAL A 23 -11.79 -6.36 -13.92
CA VAL A 23 -11.42 -5.89 -15.27
C VAL A 23 -10.72 -4.54 -15.20
N GLY A 24 -11.25 -3.59 -14.43
CA GLY A 24 -10.62 -2.28 -14.23
C GLY A 24 -9.22 -2.39 -13.64
N PHE A 25 -9.03 -3.28 -12.66
CA PHE A 25 -7.71 -3.60 -12.12
C PHE A 25 -6.79 -4.22 -13.19
N PHE A 26 -7.29 -5.14 -14.03
CA PHE A 26 -6.50 -5.75 -15.11
C PHE A 26 -6.00 -4.69 -16.09
N ILE A 27 -6.90 -3.82 -16.55
CA ILE A 27 -6.55 -2.71 -17.45
C ILE A 27 -5.51 -1.81 -16.78
N PHE A 28 -5.74 -1.42 -15.53
CA PHE A 28 -4.81 -0.59 -14.78
C PHE A 28 -3.40 -1.22 -14.67
N PHE A 29 -3.30 -2.50 -14.31
CA PHE A 29 -2.00 -3.17 -14.18
C PHE A 29 -1.32 -3.41 -15.53
N ALA A 30 -2.09 -3.64 -16.60
CA ALA A 30 -1.56 -3.71 -17.96
C ALA A 30 -1.01 -2.36 -18.40
N ASP A 31 -1.74 -1.27 -18.17
CA ASP A 31 -1.29 0.10 -18.46
C ASP A 31 -0.06 0.47 -17.65
N LEU A 32 -0.04 0.14 -16.36
CA LEU A 32 1.11 0.38 -15.49
C LEU A 32 2.35 -0.39 -15.99
N PHE A 33 2.17 -1.64 -16.42
CA PHE A 33 3.25 -2.44 -17.00
C PHE A 33 3.76 -1.81 -18.30
N VAL A 34 2.86 -1.47 -19.24
CA VAL A 34 3.22 -0.83 -20.51
C VAL A 34 3.92 0.51 -20.26
N LEU A 35 3.43 1.33 -19.33
CA LEU A 35 4.03 2.60 -18.94
C LEU A 35 5.44 2.37 -18.37
N THR A 36 5.60 1.39 -17.48
CA THR A 36 6.89 1.04 -16.87
C THR A 36 7.88 0.57 -17.93
N MET A 37 7.44 -0.26 -18.87
CA MET A 37 8.24 -0.74 -20.00
C MET A 37 8.60 0.39 -20.97
N ARG A 38 7.68 1.29 -21.30
CA ARG A 38 7.98 2.47 -22.14
C ARG A 38 8.92 3.45 -21.44
N ALA A 39 8.79 3.56 -20.12
CA ALA A 39 9.62 4.40 -19.28
C ALA A 39 10.88 3.69 -18.78
N TYR A 40 11.30 2.56 -19.37
CA TYR A 40 12.45 1.78 -18.91
C TYR A 40 13.74 2.62 -18.78
N VAL A 41 13.90 3.63 -19.65
CA VAL A 41 15.02 4.58 -19.63
C VAL A 41 15.09 5.34 -18.29
N LEU A 42 13.98 5.51 -17.57
CA LEU A 42 13.98 6.10 -16.23
C LEU A 42 14.71 5.23 -15.19
N PHE A 43 14.89 3.93 -15.45
CA PHE A 43 15.59 3.01 -14.56
C PHE A 43 17.08 2.86 -14.88
N LEU A 44 17.55 3.33 -16.06
CA LEU A 44 18.92 3.15 -16.54
C LEU A 44 19.99 4.08 -15.91
N PRO A 45 19.73 5.38 -15.64
CA PRO A 45 20.78 6.26 -15.13
C PRO A 45 21.38 5.83 -13.79
N LYS A 46 22.69 6.08 -13.61
CA LYS A 46 23.49 5.68 -12.44
C LYS A 46 23.07 6.33 -11.11
N TYR A 47 22.44 7.51 -11.16
CA TYR A 47 21.99 8.22 -9.96
C TYR A 47 20.78 7.54 -9.31
N ALA A 48 20.86 7.27 -8.00
CA ALA A 48 19.85 6.52 -7.23
C ALA A 48 19.56 5.11 -7.81
N ARG A 49 20.59 4.42 -8.31
CA ARG A 49 20.46 3.10 -8.98
C ARG A 49 19.74 2.06 -8.12
N GLY A 50 20.02 1.99 -6.82
CA GLY A 50 19.36 1.05 -5.90
C GLY A 50 17.84 1.23 -5.89
N HIS A 51 17.36 2.45 -5.69
CA HIS A 51 15.92 2.75 -5.70
C HIS A 51 15.25 2.36 -7.01
N ARG A 52 15.91 2.59 -8.15
CA ARG A 52 15.37 2.23 -9.46
C ARG A 52 15.27 0.73 -9.65
N VAL A 53 16.30 -0.02 -9.25
CA VAL A 53 16.29 -1.49 -9.31
C VAL A 53 15.17 -2.03 -8.43
N PHE A 54 15.07 -1.60 -7.17
CA PHE A 54 13.99 -2.04 -6.28
C PHE A 54 12.61 -1.57 -6.76
N GLY A 55 12.52 -0.40 -7.40
CA GLY A 55 11.26 0.09 -7.99
C GLY A 55 10.80 -0.79 -9.14
N PHE A 56 11.72 -1.15 -10.03
CA PHE A 56 11.43 -2.09 -11.11
C PHE A 56 11.06 -3.47 -10.58
N LEU A 57 11.81 -4.01 -9.62
CA LEU A 57 11.53 -5.31 -9.00
C LEU A 57 10.18 -5.32 -8.29
N TYR A 58 9.85 -4.27 -7.53
CA TYR A 58 8.58 -4.14 -6.83
C TYR A 58 7.41 -4.09 -7.82
N LEU A 59 7.49 -3.23 -8.84
CA LEU A 59 6.45 -3.13 -9.88
C LEU A 59 6.29 -4.44 -10.65
N SER A 60 7.40 -5.09 -11.00
CA SER A 60 7.35 -6.40 -11.66
C SER A 60 6.73 -7.47 -10.76
N TRP A 61 7.08 -7.48 -9.47
CA TRP A 61 6.56 -8.44 -8.49
C TRP A 61 5.06 -8.27 -8.27
N ILE A 62 4.56 -7.04 -8.11
CA ILE A 62 3.13 -6.80 -7.92
C ILE A 62 2.32 -7.13 -9.18
N THR A 63 2.85 -6.85 -10.38
CA THR A 63 2.25 -7.28 -11.65
C THR A 63 2.27 -8.81 -11.80
N PHE A 64 3.35 -9.48 -11.42
CA PHE A 64 3.40 -10.95 -11.38
C PHE A 64 2.36 -11.51 -10.41
N GLY A 65 2.29 -10.95 -9.20
CA GLY A 65 1.34 -11.33 -8.17
C GLY A 65 -0.10 -11.26 -8.64
N PHE A 66 -0.40 -10.24 -9.43
CA PHE A 66 -1.69 -10.04 -10.06
C PHE A 66 -2.09 -11.17 -11.02
N ILE A 67 -1.17 -11.59 -11.87
CA ILE A 67 -1.33 -12.75 -12.77
C ILE A 67 -1.48 -14.03 -11.93
N ASP A 68 -0.61 -14.18 -10.94
CA ASP A 68 -0.58 -15.34 -10.04
C ASP A 68 -1.82 -15.45 -9.14
N ILE A 69 -2.61 -14.38 -8.93
CA ILE A 69 -3.94 -14.51 -8.27
C ILE A 69 -4.84 -15.50 -9.03
N ARG A 70 -4.73 -15.54 -10.35
CA ARG A 70 -5.52 -16.42 -11.22
C ARG A 70 -4.92 -17.82 -11.35
N ILE A 71 -3.60 -17.90 -11.47
CA ILE A 71 -2.90 -19.16 -11.74
C ILE A 71 -2.67 -19.95 -10.44
N GLY A 72 -2.41 -19.26 -9.33
CA GLY A 72 -2.17 -19.90 -8.03
C GLY A 72 -0.87 -20.70 -7.97
N TYR A 73 0.17 -20.30 -8.72
CA TYR A 73 1.45 -21.00 -8.80
C TYR A 73 2.30 -20.77 -7.55
N MET A 74 2.29 -19.56 -6.97
CA MET A 74 3.16 -19.20 -5.85
C MET A 74 2.51 -19.42 -4.47
N PRO A 75 3.23 -19.95 -3.47
CA PRO A 75 2.79 -19.93 -2.08
C PRO A 75 2.51 -18.49 -1.63
N ARG A 76 1.30 -18.27 -1.10
CA ARG A 76 0.80 -16.91 -0.81
C ARG A 76 1.68 -16.14 0.17
N ILE A 77 2.14 -16.81 1.22
CA ILE A 77 3.07 -16.21 2.20
C ILE A 77 4.38 -15.78 1.55
N ALA A 78 4.92 -16.56 0.60
CA ALA A 78 6.15 -16.21 -0.08
C ALA A 78 5.97 -14.95 -0.94
N PHE A 79 4.85 -14.84 -1.66
CA PHE A 79 4.51 -13.64 -2.41
C PHE A 79 4.46 -12.39 -1.52
N ASP A 80 3.75 -12.48 -0.40
CA ASP A 80 3.53 -11.35 0.50
C ASP A 80 4.80 -10.91 1.24
N VAL A 81 5.64 -11.88 1.64
CA VAL A 81 6.94 -11.59 2.27
C VAL A 81 7.88 -10.88 1.31
N VAL A 82 8.00 -11.38 0.07
CA VAL A 82 8.85 -10.74 -0.95
C VAL A 82 8.33 -9.34 -1.27
N LEU A 83 7.01 -9.17 -1.39
CA LEU A 83 6.40 -7.86 -1.63
C LEU A 83 6.72 -6.87 -0.50
N GLY A 84 6.60 -7.29 0.76
CA GLY A 84 6.93 -6.46 1.92
C GLY A 84 8.41 -6.09 1.98
N VAL A 85 9.32 -7.05 1.77
CA VAL A 85 10.77 -6.80 1.73
C VAL A 85 11.15 -5.84 0.60
N LEU A 86 10.61 -6.04 -0.60
CA LEU A 86 10.83 -5.12 -1.72
C LEU A 86 10.32 -3.72 -1.40
N GLY A 87 9.17 -3.57 -0.71
CA GLY A 87 8.63 -2.28 -0.29
C GLY A 87 9.53 -1.54 0.70
N ILE A 88 10.08 -2.26 1.69
CA ILE A 88 11.07 -1.72 2.64
C ILE A 88 12.33 -1.27 1.90
N MET A 89 12.87 -2.12 1.03
CA MET A 89 14.10 -1.81 0.29
C MET A 89 13.89 -0.65 -0.69
N LEU A 90 12.74 -0.58 -1.35
CA LEU A 90 12.37 0.52 -2.25
C LEU A 90 12.42 1.88 -1.54
N THR A 91 11.85 1.94 -0.34
CA THR A 91 11.76 3.17 0.45
C THR A 91 13.11 3.53 1.07
N LEU A 92 13.84 2.58 1.66
CA LEU A 92 15.17 2.82 2.21
C LEU A 92 16.16 3.29 1.13
N THR A 93 16.18 2.62 -0.03
CA THR A 93 17.07 3.02 -1.12
C THR A 93 16.69 4.37 -1.72
N ALA A 94 15.43 4.81 -1.63
CA ALA A 94 15.08 6.21 -1.93
C ALA A 94 15.55 7.19 -0.86
N ALA A 95 15.52 6.83 0.43
CA ALA A 95 16.05 7.69 1.48
C ALA A 95 17.55 7.95 1.27
N TYR A 96 18.33 6.90 1.03
CA TYR A 96 19.80 7.01 0.93
C TYR A 96 20.32 7.32 -0.48
N GLY A 97 19.60 6.91 -1.53
CA GLY A 97 20.04 7.02 -2.92
C GLY A 97 19.88 8.41 -3.54
N PHE A 98 19.11 9.30 -2.92
CA PHE A 98 18.88 10.66 -3.38
C PHE A 98 19.51 11.69 -2.42
N PRO A 99 20.75 12.15 -2.67
CA PRO A 99 21.42 13.20 -1.88
C PRO A 99 20.59 14.46 -1.60
N ALA A 100 19.70 14.83 -2.53
CA ALA A 100 18.79 15.96 -2.37
C ALA A 100 17.86 15.79 -1.15
N HIS A 101 17.40 14.57 -0.85
CA HIS A 101 16.51 14.29 0.28
C HIS A 101 17.15 14.61 1.64
N LYS A 102 18.49 14.57 1.73
CA LYS A 102 19.24 14.93 2.96
C LYS A 102 19.33 16.45 3.17
N ARG A 103 19.19 17.24 2.10
CA ARG A 103 19.35 18.70 2.12
C ARG A 103 18.02 19.44 2.21
N VAL A 104 16.94 18.82 1.74
CA VAL A 104 15.58 19.39 1.80
C VAL A 104 14.94 19.04 3.14
N ARG A 105 14.47 20.07 3.86
CA ARG A 105 13.61 19.94 5.03
C ARG A 105 12.27 20.61 4.72
N ASN A 106 11.20 19.83 4.62
CA ASN A 106 9.86 20.37 4.54
C ASN A 106 9.37 20.66 5.97
N ARG A 107 8.69 21.80 6.17
CA ARG A 107 8.01 22.12 7.43
C ARG A 107 6.73 21.30 7.63
N ALA A 108 6.22 20.68 6.57
CA ALA A 108 4.90 20.06 6.51
C ALA A 108 4.95 18.75 5.70
N SER A 109 4.04 17.81 5.99
CA SER A 109 3.99 16.46 5.41
C SER A 109 3.24 16.48 4.07
N GLY A 110 3.92 16.39 2.93
CA GLY A 110 3.20 16.40 1.65
C GLY A 110 4.01 16.88 0.45
N THR A 111 3.60 16.42 -0.72
CA THR A 111 4.31 16.58 -1.99
C THR A 111 3.40 16.92 -3.18
N LEU A 112 2.13 17.28 -2.91
CA LEU A 112 1.21 17.78 -3.93
C LEU A 112 1.51 19.22 -4.34
N GLU A 113 2.28 19.98 -3.54
CA GLU A 113 2.78 21.28 -3.98
C GLU A 113 3.94 21.09 -4.94
N HIS A 114 3.99 21.94 -5.97
CA HIS A 114 4.97 21.85 -7.05
C HIS A 114 6.43 21.84 -6.54
N ASP A 115 6.71 22.55 -5.44
CA ASP A 115 8.07 22.78 -4.93
C ASP A 115 8.45 21.87 -3.75
N SER A 116 7.50 21.12 -3.17
CA SER A 116 7.76 20.28 -2.00
C SER A 116 8.32 18.92 -2.41
N THR A 117 9.61 18.65 -2.16
CA THR A 117 10.26 17.37 -2.48
C THR A 117 10.21 16.41 -1.30
N VAL A 118 10.00 15.11 -1.54
CA VAL A 118 10.01 14.10 -0.47
C VAL A 118 11.34 14.20 0.28
N THR A 119 11.27 14.30 1.60
CA THR A 119 12.43 14.45 2.47
C THR A 119 13.01 13.08 2.85
N PHE A 120 14.25 13.09 3.35
CA PHE A 120 14.86 11.89 3.94
C PHE A 120 13.98 11.34 5.08
N SER A 121 13.50 12.22 5.95
CA SER A 121 12.65 11.88 7.08
C SER A 121 11.34 11.23 6.67
N GLU A 122 10.67 11.76 5.63
CA GLU A 122 9.47 11.15 5.05
C GLU A 122 9.78 9.76 4.49
N MET A 123 10.88 9.58 3.74
CA MET A 123 11.23 8.25 3.22
C MET A 123 11.52 7.22 4.31
N ILE A 124 12.20 7.62 5.39
CA ILE A 124 12.43 6.74 6.56
C ILE A 124 11.10 6.41 7.25
N GLU A 125 10.21 7.38 7.40
CA GLU A 125 8.87 7.15 7.94
C GLU A 125 8.07 6.14 7.06
N HIS A 126 8.14 6.25 5.74
CA HIS A 126 7.52 5.29 4.83
C HIS A 126 8.12 3.89 4.92
N SER A 127 9.44 3.77 5.12
CA SER A 127 10.07 2.46 5.33
C SER A 127 9.57 1.76 6.60
N PHE A 128 9.32 2.53 7.66
CA PHE A 128 8.70 2.00 8.88
C PHE A 128 7.28 1.48 8.61
N TYR A 129 6.47 2.21 7.86
CA TYR A 129 5.13 1.74 7.49
C TYR A 129 5.16 0.49 6.59
N GLN A 130 6.13 0.37 5.68
CA GLN A 130 6.31 -0.87 4.90
C GLN A 130 6.70 -2.05 5.79
N ALA A 131 7.54 -1.83 6.80
CA ALA A 131 7.86 -2.86 7.79
C ALA A 131 6.64 -3.28 8.62
N LEU A 132 5.77 -2.34 9.00
CA LEU A 132 4.50 -2.66 9.66
C LEU A 132 3.59 -3.53 8.78
N ASN A 133 3.51 -3.24 7.48
CA ASN A 133 2.72 -4.04 6.54
C ASN A 133 3.27 -5.47 6.45
N LEU A 134 4.60 -5.66 6.45
CA LEU A 134 5.22 -6.98 6.47
C LEU A 134 4.91 -7.74 7.78
N VAL A 135 5.02 -7.07 8.93
CA VAL A 135 4.66 -7.67 10.22
C VAL A 135 3.18 -8.05 10.26
N GLN A 136 2.31 -7.18 9.74
CA GLN A 136 0.88 -7.43 9.66
C GLN A 136 0.55 -8.66 8.82
N ILE A 137 1.12 -8.77 7.60
CA ILE A 137 0.77 -9.90 6.73
C ILE A 137 1.29 -11.22 7.28
N LEU A 138 2.45 -11.23 7.93
CA LEU A 138 2.96 -12.39 8.66
C LEU A 138 2.01 -12.80 9.79
N PHE A 139 1.54 -11.83 10.58
CA PHE A 139 0.50 -12.06 11.58
C PHE A 139 -0.75 -12.70 10.97
N LEU A 140 -1.26 -12.16 9.85
CA LEU A 140 -2.46 -12.68 9.20
C LEU A 140 -2.25 -14.10 8.66
N HIS A 141 -1.10 -14.41 8.06
CA HIS A 141 -0.80 -15.78 7.62
C HIS A 141 -0.79 -16.74 8.81
N ILE A 142 -0.06 -16.42 9.89
CA ILE A 142 0.03 -17.28 11.07
C ILE A 142 -1.35 -17.43 11.75
N ALA A 143 -2.04 -16.32 12.00
CA ALA A 143 -3.31 -16.31 12.73
C ALA A 143 -4.47 -16.96 11.97
N THR A 144 -4.41 -17.02 10.63
CA THR A 144 -5.53 -17.49 9.80
C THR A 144 -5.29 -18.82 9.10
N THR A 145 -4.04 -19.27 8.96
CA THR A 145 -3.73 -20.47 8.15
C THR A 145 -3.16 -21.64 8.95
N TRP A 146 -2.87 -21.44 10.24
CA TRP A 146 -2.39 -22.52 11.11
C TRP A 146 -3.45 -23.62 11.27
N SER A 147 -2.99 -24.87 11.25
CA SER A 147 -3.84 -26.06 11.44
C SER A 147 -3.22 -26.94 12.53
N PRO A 148 -3.91 -27.20 13.66
CA PRO A 148 -5.27 -26.74 14.00
C PRO A 148 -5.36 -25.22 14.24
N PRO A 149 -6.55 -24.59 14.18
CA PRO A 149 -6.69 -23.16 14.42
C PRO A 149 -6.13 -22.73 15.78
N LEU A 150 -5.48 -21.56 15.81
CA LEU A 150 -4.88 -21.02 17.04
C LEU A 150 -5.94 -20.65 18.08
N SER A 151 -5.62 -20.92 19.35
CA SER A 151 -6.44 -20.47 20.49
C SER A 151 -6.56 -18.94 20.53
N LEU A 152 -7.61 -18.44 21.18
CA LEU A 152 -7.82 -17.00 21.38
C LEU A 152 -6.60 -16.32 22.00
N VAL A 153 -6.03 -16.91 23.05
CA VAL A 153 -4.84 -16.38 23.74
C VAL A 153 -3.66 -16.27 22.77
N SER A 154 -3.40 -17.29 21.96
CA SER A 154 -2.32 -17.27 20.97
C SER A 154 -2.51 -16.16 19.92
N ARG A 155 -3.74 -15.99 19.43
CA ARG A 155 -4.07 -14.92 18.47
C ARG A 155 -3.93 -13.52 19.08
N LEU A 156 -4.30 -13.34 20.35
CA LEU A 156 -4.10 -12.08 21.08
C LEU A 156 -2.62 -11.78 21.30
N ILE A 157 -1.81 -12.76 21.69
CA ILE A 157 -0.36 -12.60 21.82
C ILE A 157 0.24 -12.20 20.47
N LEU A 158 -0.12 -12.89 19.39
CA LEU A 158 0.34 -12.54 18.04
C LEU A 158 -0.09 -11.14 17.62
N ALA A 159 -1.29 -10.68 17.99
CA ALA A 159 -1.75 -9.32 17.71
C ALA A 159 -0.97 -8.27 18.50
N ILE A 160 -0.62 -8.54 19.76
CA ILE A 160 0.27 -7.68 20.58
C ILE A 160 1.65 -7.62 19.93
N LEU A 161 2.22 -8.75 19.54
CA LEU A 161 3.51 -8.79 18.84
C LEU A 161 3.47 -8.01 17.53
N ALA A 162 2.41 -8.17 16.73
CA ALA A 162 2.22 -7.45 15.47
C ALA A 162 2.05 -5.93 15.66
N THR A 163 1.58 -5.51 16.84
CA THR A 163 1.39 -4.10 17.20
C THR A 163 2.60 -3.52 17.93
N SER A 164 3.48 -4.36 18.50
CA SER A 164 4.65 -3.94 19.26
C SER A 164 5.63 -3.00 18.52
N PRO A 165 5.79 -3.04 17.19
CA PRO A 165 6.65 -2.06 16.51
C PRO A 165 6.18 -0.61 16.69
N TRP A 166 4.91 -0.37 17.05
CA TRP A 166 4.44 0.97 17.39
C TRP A 166 5.08 1.54 18.67
N LEU A 167 5.58 0.70 19.56
CA LEU A 167 6.30 1.13 20.78
C LEU A 167 7.58 1.89 20.45
N ILE A 168 8.19 1.61 19.29
CA ILE A 168 9.39 2.29 18.81
C ILE A 168 9.08 3.39 17.78
N ARG A 169 7.80 3.70 17.51
CA ARG A 169 7.40 4.74 16.54
C ARG A 169 8.03 6.10 16.85
N SER A 170 8.25 6.41 18.12
CA SER A 170 8.87 7.68 18.56
C SER A 170 10.31 7.86 18.08
N TYR A 171 11.03 6.78 17.79
CA TYR A 171 12.39 6.84 17.24
C TYR A 171 12.42 7.16 15.73
N PHE A 172 11.27 7.10 15.06
CA PHE A 172 11.15 7.43 13.65
C PHE A 172 10.64 8.87 13.48
N PRO A 173 11.06 9.59 12.43
CA PRO A 173 10.56 10.93 12.15
C PRO A 173 9.03 10.98 12.13
N VAL A 174 8.44 12.05 12.66
CA VAL A 174 6.99 12.29 12.63
C VAL A 174 6.76 13.61 11.91
N ASN A 175 6.23 13.55 10.70
CA ASN A 175 5.80 14.75 9.98
C ASN A 175 4.32 14.97 10.27
N LYS A 176 3.98 16.03 11.03
CA LYS A 176 2.58 16.26 11.42
C LYS A 176 1.79 16.81 10.24
N PHE A 177 0.79 16.05 9.82
CA PHE A 177 -0.14 16.49 8.78
C PHE A 177 -0.94 17.76 9.15
N SER A 178 -1.09 18.07 10.45
CA SER A 178 -1.73 19.31 10.91
C SER A 178 -0.95 20.57 10.54
N ASP A 179 0.36 20.45 10.30
CA ASP A 179 1.19 21.61 9.94
C ASP A 179 0.87 22.11 8.52
N ASN A 180 0.26 21.28 7.66
CA ASN A 180 -0.20 21.68 6.32
C ASN A 180 -1.41 22.62 6.32
N PHE A 181 -2.10 22.78 7.47
CA PHE A 181 -3.40 23.47 7.52
C PHE A 181 -3.38 24.72 8.38
N LYS A 182 -2.20 25.20 8.79
CA LYS A 182 -2.08 26.41 9.62
C LYS A 182 -2.54 27.69 8.92
N HIS A 183 -2.77 27.66 7.61
CA HIS A 183 -3.12 28.85 6.83
C HIS A 183 -4.55 28.86 6.27
N GLY A 184 -5.39 27.86 6.60
CA GLY A 184 -6.84 27.95 6.43
C GLY A 184 -7.39 28.06 5.00
N GLU A 185 -6.54 27.99 3.97
CA GLU A 185 -6.96 28.11 2.58
C GLU A 185 -7.74 26.86 2.13
N TRP A 186 -8.90 27.08 1.50
CA TRP A 186 -9.78 26.04 0.96
C TRP A 186 -9.55 25.84 -0.55
N ASP A 187 -8.29 25.79 -0.97
CA ASP A 187 -7.98 25.50 -2.35
C ASP A 187 -8.19 24.00 -2.67
N LEU A 188 -8.22 23.66 -3.97
CA LEU A 188 -8.40 22.28 -4.42
C LEU A 188 -7.30 21.36 -3.85
N ILE A 189 -6.08 21.85 -3.73
CA ILE A 189 -4.92 21.09 -3.21
C ILE A 189 -5.13 20.75 -1.73
N ALA A 190 -5.63 21.67 -0.92
CA ALA A 190 -5.96 21.48 0.49
C ALA A 190 -7.11 20.48 0.66
N ILE A 191 -8.13 20.52 -0.21
CA ILE A 191 -9.21 19.52 -0.22
C ILE A 191 -8.64 18.12 -0.53
N LEU A 192 -7.81 18.00 -1.56
CA LEU A 192 -7.16 16.73 -1.92
C LEU A 192 -6.24 16.22 -0.80
N TYR A 193 -5.53 17.11 -0.12
CA TYR A 193 -4.72 16.75 1.06
C TYR A 193 -5.57 16.25 2.23
N ARG A 194 -6.72 16.85 2.49
CA ARG A 194 -7.64 16.39 3.54
C ARG A 194 -8.21 15.03 3.18
N LEU A 195 -8.62 14.82 1.93
CA LEU A 195 -9.09 13.52 1.44
C LEU A 195 -8.01 12.45 1.59
N LYS A 196 -6.78 12.75 1.17
CA LYS A 196 -5.62 11.88 1.39
C LYS A 196 -5.38 11.57 2.87
N LYS A 197 -5.51 12.56 3.76
CA LYS A 197 -5.38 12.36 5.21
C LYS A 197 -6.46 11.44 5.75
N TYR A 198 -7.71 11.62 5.36
CA TYR A 198 -8.81 10.74 5.78
C TYR A 198 -8.65 9.33 5.23
N GLN A 199 -8.20 9.19 3.98
CA GLN A 199 -7.82 7.90 3.41
C GLN A 199 -6.74 7.22 4.26
N TYR A 200 -5.70 7.95 4.68
CA TYR A 200 -4.65 7.45 5.56
C TYR A 200 -5.15 7.06 6.95
N ILE A 201 -6.03 7.85 7.56
CA ILE A 201 -6.65 7.54 8.86
C ILE A 201 -7.51 6.27 8.75
N PHE A 202 -8.36 6.19 7.74
CA PHE A 202 -9.21 5.02 7.50
C PHE A 202 -8.37 3.77 7.26
N TYR A 203 -7.34 3.88 6.42
CA TYR A 203 -6.36 2.83 6.21
C TYR A 203 -5.77 2.33 7.53
N LYS A 204 -5.21 3.24 8.34
CA LYS A 204 -4.49 2.85 9.55
C LYS A 204 -5.44 2.25 10.59
N HIS A 205 -6.57 2.89 10.88
CA HIS A 205 -7.42 2.50 12.00
C HIS A 205 -8.37 1.36 11.64
N CYS A 206 -9.01 1.41 10.47
CA CYS A 206 -10.01 0.42 10.09
C CYS A 206 -9.36 -0.76 9.36
N LEU A 207 -8.57 -0.49 8.32
CA LEU A 207 -8.04 -1.53 7.44
C LEU A 207 -6.83 -2.27 8.00
N LEU A 208 -6.03 -1.61 8.85
CA LEU A 208 -4.85 -2.20 9.48
C LEU A 208 -5.14 -2.67 10.90
N HIS A 209 -5.39 -1.76 11.83
CA HIS A 209 -5.64 -2.11 13.23
C HIS A 209 -6.96 -2.85 13.44
N GLY A 210 -8.05 -2.37 12.83
CA GLY A 210 -9.36 -3.00 12.89
C GLY A 210 -9.32 -4.44 12.39
N LEU A 211 -8.71 -4.68 11.23
CA LEU A 211 -8.50 -6.03 10.70
C LEU A 211 -7.75 -6.93 11.68
N ASN A 212 -6.65 -6.44 12.27
CA ASN A 212 -5.86 -7.24 13.22
C ASN A 212 -6.67 -7.62 14.45
N ILE A 213 -7.41 -6.66 15.02
CA ILE A 213 -8.27 -6.90 16.19
C ILE A 213 -9.39 -7.88 15.85
N SER A 214 -10.05 -7.72 14.70
CA SER A 214 -11.12 -8.64 14.25
C SER A 214 -10.60 -10.07 14.08
N VAL A 215 -9.43 -10.25 13.47
CA VAL A 215 -8.80 -11.57 13.33
C VAL A 215 -8.36 -12.13 14.68
N ALA A 216 -7.86 -11.28 15.58
CA ALA A 216 -7.41 -11.70 16.90
C ALA A 216 -8.56 -12.19 17.79
N LEU A 217 -9.70 -11.49 17.76
CA LEU A 217 -10.89 -11.82 18.55
C LEU A 217 -11.73 -12.90 17.89
N GLY A 218 -12.30 -12.61 16.71
CA GLY A 218 -13.29 -13.47 16.05
C GLY A 218 -12.68 -14.63 15.27
N GLY A 219 -11.43 -14.49 14.85
CA GLY A 219 -10.78 -15.47 13.97
C GLY A 219 -11.21 -15.23 12.53
N ALA A 220 -10.43 -15.75 11.59
CA ALA A 220 -10.73 -15.57 10.17
C ALA A 220 -10.08 -16.71 9.37
N GLU A 221 -10.53 -17.94 9.62
CA GLU A 221 -9.87 -19.13 9.08
C GLU A 221 -9.73 -19.05 7.54
N GLY A 222 -8.49 -19.22 7.11
CA GLY A 222 -8.09 -19.17 5.72
C GLY A 222 -8.20 -17.80 5.05
N LEU A 223 -8.43 -16.69 5.77
CA LEU A 223 -8.56 -15.35 5.17
C LEU A 223 -7.38 -15.01 4.26
N ALA A 224 -6.13 -15.22 4.72
CA ALA A 224 -4.94 -14.98 3.90
C ALA A 224 -4.85 -15.89 2.66
N ARG A 225 -5.58 -17.02 2.67
CA ARG A 225 -5.74 -17.94 1.54
C ARG A 225 -6.90 -17.59 0.61
N LYS A 226 -7.70 -16.56 0.88
CA LYS A 226 -8.80 -16.17 0.00
C LYS A 226 -8.31 -15.31 -1.16
N GLN A 227 -8.87 -15.51 -2.36
CA GLN A 227 -8.46 -14.73 -3.54
C GLN A 227 -8.76 -13.24 -3.38
N TYR A 228 -9.96 -12.87 -2.88
CA TYR A 228 -10.33 -11.47 -2.64
C TYR A 228 -9.38 -10.76 -1.66
N PHE A 229 -8.84 -11.48 -0.68
CA PHE A 229 -7.88 -10.91 0.25
C PHE A 229 -6.56 -10.57 -0.45
N LYS A 230 -6.12 -11.40 -1.41
CA LYS A 230 -4.94 -11.12 -2.23
C LYS A 230 -5.15 -9.90 -3.14
N TRP A 231 -6.34 -9.75 -3.73
CA TRP A 231 -6.73 -8.55 -4.47
C TRP A 231 -6.64 -7.29 -3.62
N TYR A 232 -7.24 -7.35 -2.43
CA TYR A 232 -7.19 -6.29 -1.43
C TYR A 232 -5.73 -5.95 -1.06
N TRP A 233 -4.93 -6.95 -0.69
CA TRP A 233 -3.55 -6.75 -0.23
C TRP A 233 -2.63 -6.19 -1.33
N ALA A 234 -2.78 -6.67 -2.56
CA ALA A 234 -2.05 -6.13 -3.71
C ALA A 234 -2.46 -4.68 -4.01
N GLY A 235 -3.76 -4.37 -4.02
CA GLY A 235 -4.25 -3.00 -4.24
C GLY A 235 -3.75 -2.04 -3.15
N LEU A 236 -3.70 -2.51 -1.91
CA LEU A 236 -3.17 -1.76 -0.76
C LEU A 236 -1.70 -1.36 -0.95
N ASN A 237 -0.88 -2.35 -1.30
CA ASN A 237 0.56 -2.19 -1.54
C ASN A 237 0.85 -1.32 -2.77
N LEU A 238 0.04 -1.48 -3.82
CA LEU A 238 0.11 -0.66 -5.02
C LEU A 238 -0.17 0.82 -4.70
N ALA A 239 -1.20 1.12 -3.90
CA ALA A 239 -1.56 2.50 -3.56
C ALA A 239 -0.39 3.24 -2.88
N TYR A 240 0.34 2.55 -2.00
CA TYR A 240 1.54 3.08 -1.35
C TYR A 240 2.65 3.46 -2.34
N VAL A 241 2.86 2.67 -3.40
CA VAL A 241 3.92 2.94 -4.37
C VAL A 241 3.50 3.97 -5.42
N MET A 242 2.24 3.92 -5.85
CA MET A 242 1.71 4.87 -6.83
C MET A 242 1.77 6.31 -6.32
N GLU A 243 1.61 6.52 -5.02
CA GLU A 243 1.79 7.84 -4.41
C GLU A 243 3.15 8.46 -4.76
N PHE A 244 4.26 7.75 -4.54
CA PHE A 244 5.61 8.28 -4.83
C PHE A 244 5.96 8.25 -6.32
N TYR A 245 5.50 7.22 -7.02
CA TYR A 245 5.81 7.06 -8.44
C TYR A 245 5.15 8.15 -9.30
N LEU A 246 3.86 8.43 -9.06
CA LEU A 246 3.14 9.49 -9.78
C LEU A 246 3.72 10.88 -9.49
N GLN A 247 4.06 11.16 -8.22
CA GLN A 247 4.71 12.42 -7.84
C GLN A 247 6.05 12.61 -8.57
N THR A 248 6.82 11.53 -8.74
CA THR A 248 8.09 11.56 -9.47
C THR A 248 7.88 11.83 -10.96
N LEU A 249 6.86 11.24 -11.57
CA LEU A 249 6.56 11.45 -13.00
C LEU A 249 6.07 12.89 -13.27
N VAL A 250 5.25 13.46 -12.39
CA VAL A 250 4.79 14.85 -12.50
C VAL A 250 5.97 15.82 -12.40
N LYS A 251 6.83 15.67 -11.38
CA LYS A 251 7.99 16.55 -11.18
C LYS A 251 9.03 16.49 -12.29
N ARG A 252 9.17 15.34 -12.93
CA ARG A 252 10.06 15.18 -14.09
C ARG A 252 9.43 15.64 -15.40
N LYS A 253 8.26 16.29 -15.35
CA LYS A 253 7.47 16.72 -16.52
C LYS A 253 7.20 15.56 -17.50
N LYS A 254 7.11 14.33 -16.98
CA LYS A 254 6.76 13.13 -17.74
C LYS A 254 5.25 12.87 -17.73
N LEU A 255 4.54 13.46 -16.77
CA LEU A 255 3.10 13.63 -16.76
C LEU A 255 2.79 15.11 -16.46
N SER A 256 1.87 15.73 -17.20
CA SER A 256 1.41 17.09 -16.90
C SER A 256 0.11 17.03 -16.11
N GLN A 257 0.05 17.71 -14.96
CA GLN A 257 -1.22 18.13 -14.39
C GLN A 257 -1.73 19.28 -15.26
N ARG A 258 -2.69 19.02 -16.14
CA ARG A 258 -3.45 20.11 -16.76
C ARG A 258 -4.42 20.61 -15.67
N HIS A 259 -4.26 21.87 -15.29
CA HIS A 259 -5.19 22.59 -14.41
C HIS A 259 -6.59 22.65 -15.03
#